data_AF-A0ABC8EBL5-F1
#
_entry.id   AF-A0ABC8EBL5-F1
#
_cell.length_a   1.000
_cell.length_b   1.000
_cell.length_c   1.000
_cell.angle_alpha   90.00
_cell.angle_beta   90.00
_cell.angle_gamma   90.00
#
_symmetry.space_group_name_H-M   'P 1'
#
loop_
_entity.id
_entity.type
_entity.pdbx_description
1 polymer ?
#
loop_
_entity_poly.entity_id
_entity_poly.type
_entity_poly.pdbx_seq_one_letter_code
_entity_poly.pdbx_strand_id
1 'polypeptide(L)'
;MAYKGQPIPSTLVSITRAKISDGKSVKVTVPENTSIKAQQFYLLDGFFGIAMESIITVSGETEELTLSIEQAEYETDNIVTTESFKVGELIYWNSTSKKFTTIKGENRLVGKVTVAKDSNNVIWFLLLPQQA
;
A
#
# COMPACT_ATOMS: atom_id res chain seq x y z
N MET A 1 -6.25 25.07 22.21
CA MET A 1 -5.73 26.09 23.15
C MET A 1 -6.91 26.65 23.93
N ALA A 2 -6.87 26.67 25.26
CA ALA A 2 -7.86 27.45 26.01
C ALA A 2 -7.66 28.93 25.69
N TYR A 3 -8.73 29.62 25.30
CA TYR A 3 -8.67 31.01 24.85
C TYR A 3 -8.40 31.94 26.05
N LYS A 4 -7.45 32.87 25.90
CA LYS A 4 -7.07 33.81 26.97
C LYS A 4 -8.14 34.90 27.07
N GLY A 5 -8.94 34.84 28.14
CA GLY A 5 -10.09 35.75 28.37
C GLY A 5 -11.39 35.05 28.76
N GLN A 6 -11.39 33.72 28.90
CA GLN A 6 -12.58 33.01 29.41
C GLN A 6 -12.85 33.39 30.88
N PRO A 7 -14.07 33.80 31.23
CA PRO A 7 -14.44 34.23 32.59
C PRO A 7 -14.51 33.06 33.59
N ILE A 8 -14.32 31.82 33.13
CA ILE A 8 -14.40 30.60 33.92
C ILE A 8 -13.20 29.69 33.57
N PRO A 9 -12.55 29.05 34.56
CA PRO A 9 -11.39 28.20 34.30
C PRO A 9 -11.77 26.96 33.46
N SER A 10 -10.95 26.64 32.47
CA SER A 10 -11.06 25.40 31.70
C SER A 10 -9.85 24.51 31.94
N THR A 11 -10.06 23.20 32.09
CA THR A 11 -8.98 22.20 32.18
C THR A 11 -8.80 21.51 30.84
N LEU A 12 -7.57 21.49 30.31
CA LEU A 12 -7.23 20.69 29.14
C LEU A 12 -6.89 19.27 29.59
N VAL A 13 -7.61 18.29 29.05
CA VAL A 13 -7.26 16.87 29.17
C VAL A 13 -6.84 16.37 27.80
N SER A 14 -5.56 16.02 27.67
CA SER A 14 -5.00 15.43 26.46
C SER A 14 -5.45 13.98 26.34
N ILE A 15 -6.18 13.66 25.27
CA ILE A 15 -6.62 12.30 24.96
C ILE A 15 -5.43 11.43 24.56
N THR A 16 -5.25 10.29 25.23
CA THR A 16 -4.52 9.12 24.75
C THR A 16 -5.32 8.52 23.58
N ARG A 17 -4.79 8.61 22.36
CA ARG A 17 -5.61 8.54 21.14
C ARG A 17 -5.90 7.10 20.71
N ALA A 18 -7.19 6.77 20.54
CA ALA A 18 -7.65 5.50 19.96
C ALA A 18 -7.56 5.49 18.42
N LYS A 19 -7.76 6.63 17.76
CA LYS A 19 -7.68 6.79 16.30
C LYS A 19 -6.52 7.71 15.93
N ILE A 20 -5.66 7.24 15.02
CA ILE A 20 -4.50 7.99 14.53
C ILE A 20 -4.71 8.53 13.12
N SER A 21 -5.39 7.77 12.26
CA SER A 21 -5.62 8.07 10.84
C SER A 21 -6.89 7.35 10.36
N ASP A 22 -7.37 7.71 9.18
CA ASP A 22 -8.43 6.97 8.45
C ASP A 22 -7.90 5.68 7.78
N GLY A 23 -6.62 5.35 7.97
CA GLY A 23 -6.03 4.11 7.46
C GLY A 23 -5.83 4.12 5.94
N LYS A 24 -5.67 5.30 5.34
CA LYS A 24 -5.32 5.44 3.92
C LYS A 24 -3.84 5.21 3.63
N SER A 25 -3.00 5.34 4.65
CA SER A 25 -1.59 5.04 4.59
C SER A 25 -1.11 4.45 5.92
N VAL A 26 -0.01 3.72 5.85
CA VAL A 26 0.62 3.06 6.99
C VAL A 26 2.14 3.19 6.87
N LYS A 27 2.79 3.35 8.01
CA LYS A 27 4.25 3.31 8.13
C LYS A 27 4.69 1.86 8.30
N VAL A 28 5.66 1.44 7.51
CA VAL A 28 6.22 0.08 7.51
C VAL A 28 7.74 0.15 7.55
N THR A 29 8.36 -0.95 7.97
CA THR A 29 9.81 -1.10 8.03
C THR A 29 10.31 -1.69 6.72
N VAL A 30 11.31 -1.03 6.12
CA VAL A 30 12.08 -1.56 5.00
C VAL A 30 13.27 -2.34 5.57
N PRO A 31 13.39 -3.65 5.27
CA PRO A 31 14.52 -4.45 5.74
C PRO A 31 15.83 -4.03 5.06
N GLU A 32 16.96 -4.48 5.61
CA GLU A 32 18.28 -4.25 5.00
C GLU A 32 18.39 -4.79 3.58
N ASN A 33 19.37 -4.28 2.82
CA ASN A 33 19.67 -4.70 1.45
C ASN A 33 18.47 -4.65 0.49
N THR A 34 17.58 -3.67 0.67
CA THR A 34 16.35 -3.55 -0.09
C THR A 34 16.33 -2.25 -0.88
N SER A 35 15.89 -2.34 -2.14
CA SER A 35 15.61 -1.18 -2.97
C SER A 35 14.11 -1.07 -3.22
N ILE A 36 13.55 0.05 -2.80
CA ILE A 36 12.16 0.44 -2.99
C ILE A 36 12.13 1.65 -3.93
N LYS A 37 11.26 1.59 -4.92
CA LYS A 37 10.98 2.69 -5.84
C LYS A 37 9.61 3.27 -5.53
N ALA A 38 9.51 4.59 -5.52
CA ALA A 38 8.24 5.28 -5.39
C ALA A 38 7.28 4.87 -6.53
N GLN A 39 5.97 4.96 -6.26
CA GLN A 39 4.90 4.64 -7.22
C GLN A 39 4.89 3.18 -7.67
N GLN A 40 5.46 2.28 -6.87
CA GLN A 40 5.42 0.83 -7.10
C GLN A 40 4.76 0.12 -5.91
N PHE A 41 4.25 -1.07 -6.16
CA PHE A 41 3.53 -1.87 -5.15
C PHE A 41 4.47 -2.79 -4.38
N TYR A 42 4.25 -2.87 -3.08
CA TYR A 42 5.02 -3.71 -2.17
C TYR A 42 4.13 -4.33 -1.10
N LEU A 43 4.57 -5.51 -0.61
CA LEU A 43 4.04 -6.15 0.58
C LEU A 43 5.11 -6.07 1.67
N LEU A 44 4.92 -5.21 2.67
CA LEU A 44 5.86 -4.98 3.78
C LEU A 44 5.08 -4.98 5.09
N ASP A 45 5.63 -5.61 6.13
CA ASP A 45 4.99 -5.76 7.45
C ASP A 45 3.53 -6.28 7.38
N GLY A 46 3.21 -7.08 6.36
CA GLY A 46 1.86 -7.61 6.13
C GLY A 46 0.87 -6.64 5.48
N PHE A 47 1.29 -5.41 5.16
CA PHE A 47 0.50 -4.42 4.42
C PHE A 47 0.87 -4.39 2.95
N PHE A 48 -0.14 -4.38 2.07
CA PHE A 48 0.05 -4.27 0.63
C PHE A 48 -0.37 -2.88 0.15
N GLY A 49 0.54 -2.17 -0.51
CA GLY A 49 0.25 -0.81 -0.96
C GLY A 49 1.31 -0.22 -1.86
N ILE A 50 1.13 1.04 -2.21
CA ILE A 50 2.04 1.81 -3.08
C ILE A 50 3.07 2.52 -2.21
N ALA A 51 4.35 2.40 -2.55
CA ALA A 51 5.41 3.18 -1.93
C ALA A 51 5.31 4.66 -2.33
N MET A 52 5.22 5.55 -1.35
CA MET A 52 5.13 7.00 -1.58
C MET A 52 6.49 7.65 -1.85
N GLU A 53 7.57 6.94 -1.56
CA GLU A 53 8.95 7.41 -1.67
C GLU A 53 9.88 6.26 -2.09
N SER A 54 11.10 6.61 -2.52
CA SER A 54 12.12 5.63 -2.89
C SER A 54 13.15 5.54 -1.78
N ILE A 55 13.50 4.33 -1.38
CA ILE A 55 14.44 4.05 -0.29
C ILE A 55 15.42 2.97 -0.76
N ILE A 56 16.68 3.13 -0.38
CA ILE A 56 17.71 2.11 -0.55
C ILE A 56 18.33 1.89 0.83
N THR A 57 18.20 0.67 1.34
CA THR A 57 18.87 0.25 2.59
C THR A 57 20.11 -0.58 2.24
N VAL A 58 21.20 -0.37 2.99
CA VAL A 58 22.40 -1.22 2.90
C VAL A 58 22.43 -2.23 4.06
N SER A 59 23.50 -3.03 4.15
CA SER A 59 23.67 -4.01 5.23
C SER A 59 23.69 -3.32 6.60
N GLY A 60 22.89 -3.83 7.53
CA GLY A 60 22.75 -3.32 8.89
C GLY A 60 21.80 -2.14 9.03
N GLU A 61 21.15 -1.69 7.95
CA GLU A 61 20.25 -0.53 7.96
C GLU A 61 18.80 -0.92 7.70
N THR A 62 17.89 -0.34 8.47
CA THR A 62 16.44 -0.41 8.23
C THR A 62 15.89 1.00 8.21
N GLU A 63 14.92 1.26 7.35
CA GLU A 63 14.31 2.57 7.20
C GLU A 63 12.79 2.48 7.29
N GLU A 64 12.15 3.58 7.69
CA GLU A 64 10.68 3.66 7.70
C GLU A 64 10.19 4.16 6.34
N LEU A 65 9.16 3.49 5.79
CA LEU A 65 8.53 3.84 4.53
C LEU A 65 7.03 4.06 4.74
N THR A 66 6.47 5.05 4.04
CA THR A 66 5.00 5.17 3.95
C THR A 66 4.44 4.41 2.75
N LEU A 67 3.56 3.43 3.02
CA LEU A 67 2.71 2.79 2.01
C LEU A 67 1.33 3.45 1.98
N SER A 68 0.86 3.82 0.79
CA SER A 68 -0.57 4.11 0.56
C SER A 68 -1.33 2.81 0.38
N ILE A 69 -2.36 2.62 1.21
CA ILE A 69 -3.22 1.42 1.26
C ILE A 69 -4.69 1.79 1.01
N GLU A 70 -4.92 2.96 0.43
CA GLU A 70 -6.27 3.47 0.15
C GLU A 70 -7.00 2.55 -0.83
N GLN A 71 -8.26 2.25 -0.54
CA GLN A 71 -9.12 1.50 -1.45
C GLN A 71 -9.56 2.40 -2.60
N ALA A 72 -8.71 2.47 -3.63
CA ALA A 72 -8.91 3.24 -4.83
C ALA A 72 -8.59 2.41 -6.07
N GLU A 73 -8.91 2.98 -7.23
CA GLU A 73 -8.47 2.46 -8.50
C GLU A 73 -7.04 2.94 -8.79
N TYR A 74 -6.21 2.02 -9.27
CA TYR A 74 -4.82 2.28 -9.60
C TYR A 74 -4.47 1.75 -10.99
N GLU A 75 -3.61 2.49 -11.66
CA GLU A 75 -2.93 2.06 -12.88
C GLU A 75 -1.59 1.40 -12.51
N THR A 76 -1.24 0.30 -13.17
CA THR A 76 0.06 -0.36 -12.96
C THR A 76 0.52 -1.17 -14.17
N ASP A 77 1.83 -1.18 -14.38
CA ASP A 77 2.55 -2.07 -15.30
C ASP A 77 3.28 -3.21 -14.55
N ASN A 78 3.15 -3.27 -13.21
CA ASN A 78 3.87 -4.23 -12.36
C ASN A 78 3.26 -5.64 -12.38
N ILE A 79 3.02 -6.18 -13.58
CA ILE A 79 2.28 -7.42 -13.81
C ILE A 79 3.17 -8.51 -14.42
N VAL A 80 2.74 -9.76 -14.31
CA VAL A 80 3.29 -10.87 -15.11
C VAL A 80 2.80 -10.72 -16.56
N THR A 81 3.65 -10.21 -17.44
CA THR A 81 3.28 -9.81 -18.81
C THR A 81 2.83 -10.97 -19.71
N THR A 82 3.20 -12.21 -19.38
CA THR A 82 2.76 -13.42 -20.09
C THR A 82 1.32 -13.82 -19.76
N GLU A 83 0.74 -13.30 -18.67
CA GLU A 83 -0.64 -13.60 -18.27
C GLU A 83 -1.64 -12.62 -18.91
N SER A 84 -2.89 -13.04 -19.05
CA SER A 84 -4.00 -12.17 -19.41
C SER A 84 -4.65 -11.60 -18.16
N PHE A 85 -4.95 -10.31 -18.15
CA PHE A 85 -5.74 -9.68 -17.08
C PHE A 85 -7.02 -9.13 -17.69
N LYS A 86 -8.16 -9.76 -17.39
CA LYS A 86 -9.46 -9.38 -17.95
C LYS A 86 -10.26 -8.56 -16.95
N VAL A 87 -11.13 -7.68 -17.43
CA VAL A 87 -12.04 -6.91 -16.57
C VAL A 87 -12.84 -7.85 -15.67
N GLY A 88 -12.88 -7.55 -14.38
CA GLY A 88 -13.57 -8.34 -13.36
C GLY A 88 -12.77 -9.51 -12.78
N GLU A 89 -11.58 -9.79 -13.29
CA GLU A 89 -10.71 -10.84 -12.77
C GLU A 89 -10.07 -10.44 -11.44
N LEU A 90 -9.91 -11.41 -10.53
CA LEU A 90 -9.20 -11.20 -9.29
C LEU A 90 -7.70 -11.26 -9.54
N ILE A 91 -6.95 -10.36 -8.91
CA ILE A 91 -5.49 -10.33 -9.00
C ILE A 91 -4.84 -10.52 -7.64
N TYR A 92 -3.72 -11.22 -7.67
CA TYR A 92 -2.96 -11.64 -6.52
C TYR A 92 -1.55 -11.09 -6.59
N TRP A 93 -0.93 -10.90 -5.42
CA TRP A 93 0.46 -10.49 -5.30
C TRP A 93 1.37 -11.70 -5.14
N ASN A 94 2.31 -11.86 -6.08
CA ASN A 94 3.36 -12.86 -5.99
C ASN A 94 4.59 -12.24 -5.33
N SER A 95 4.86 -12.62 -4.07
CA SER A 95 5.98 -12.09 -3.28
C SER A 95 7.36 -12.49 -3.82
N THR A 96 7.45 -13.59 -4.58
CA THR A 96 8.70 -14.06 -5.17
C THR A 96 9.07 -13.24 -6.40
N SER A 97 8.14 -13.08 -7.33
CA SER A 97 8.36 -12.30 -8.55
C SER A 97 8.15 -10.79 -8.37
N LYS A 98 7.58 -10.38 -7.23
CA LYS A 98 7.21 -9.00 -6.89
C LYS A 98 6.30 -8.35 -7.92
N LYS A 99 5.33 -9.12 -8.43
CA LYS A 99 4.41 -8.74 -9.50
C LYS A 99 2.98 -9.19 -9.22
N PHE A 100 2.03 -8.50 -9.83
CA PHE A 100 0.64 -8.96 -9.89
C PHE A 100 0.51 -10.17 -10.83
N THR A 101 -0.32 -11.12 -10.44
CA THR A 101 -0.65 -12.35 -11.17
C THR A 101 -2.13 -12.67 -11.02
N THR A 102 -2.70 -13.40 -11.97
CA THR A 102 -4.05 -13.97 -11.93
C THR A 102 -4.09 -15.34 -11.24
N ILE A 103 -2.91 -15.91 -10.95
CA ILE A 103 -2.78 -17.21 -10.30
C ILE A 103 -2.98 -17.06 -8.80
N LYS A 104 -4.05 -17.67 -8.27
CA LYS A 104 -4.32 -17.71 -6.83
C LYS A 104 -3.16 -18.36 -6.06
N GLY A 105 -2.90 -19.66 -6.27
CA GLY A 105 -1.83 -20.39 -5.57
C GLY A 105 -1.73 -20.05 -4.07
N GLU A 106 -0.51 -19.76 -3.63
CA GLU A 106 -0.19 -19.18 -2.30
C GLU A 106 -0.12 -17.64 -2.32
N ASN A 107 -0.46 -17.02 -3.46
CA ASN A 107 -0.38 -15.57 -3.63
C ASN A 107 -1.53 -14.87 -2.89
N ARG A 108 -1.23 -13.69 -2.32
CA ARG A 108 -2.20 -12.89 -1.57
C ARG A 108 -3.20 -12.23 -2.52
N LEU A 109 -4.50 -12.34 -2.26
CA LEU A 109 -5.50 -11.58 -3.02
C LEU A 109 -5.37 -10.09 -2.69
N VAL A 110 -5.25 -9.24 -3.72
CA VAL A 110 -5.00 -7.80 -3.53
C VAL A 110 -5.94 -6.90 -4.32
N GLY A 111 -6.53 -7.37 -5.42
CA GLY A 111 -7.29 -6.47 -6.29
C GLY A 111 -8.30 -7.16 -7.18
N LYS A 112 -9.06 -6.34 -7.90
CA LYS A 112 -9.94 -6.76 -9.00
C LYS A 112 -9.74 -5.84 -10.20
N VAL A 113 -9.48 -6.41 -11.36
CA VAL A 113 -9.23 -5.65 -12.60
C VAL A 113 -10.47 -4.86 -13.01
N THR A 114 -10.28 -3.59 -13.34
CA THR A 114 -11.32 -2.68 -13.84
C THR A 114 -11.09 -2.33 -15.31
N VAL A 115 -9.83 -2.25 -15.74
CA VAL A 115 -9.44 -2.14 -17.16
C VAL A 115 -8.46 -3.25 -17.51
N ALA A 116 -8.79 -4.01 -18.56
CA ALA A 116 -7.98 -5.14 -19.02
C ALA A 116 -6.59 -4.70 -19.51
N LYS A 117 -5.66 -5.65 -19.54
CA LYS A 117 -4.28 -5.41 -20.00
C LYS A 117 -4.26 -4.85 -21.42
N ASP A 118 -3.62 -3.71 -21.59
CA ASP A 118 -3.43 -3.06 -22.89
C ASP A 118 -2.17 -3.57 -23.63
N SER A 119 -1.85 -2.98 -24.78
CA SER A 119 -0.65 -3.30 -25.56
C SER A 119 0.67 -2.89 -24.88
N ASN A 120 0.61 -2.00 -23.89
CA ASN A 120 1.76 -1.55 -23.12
C ASN A 120 1.99 -2.41 -21.86
N ASN A 121 1.18 -3.45 -21.64
CA ASN A 121 1.14 -4.26 -20.43
C ASN A 121 0.73 -3.48 -19.18
N VAL A 122 -0.17 -2.51 -19.34
CA VAL A 122 -0.76 -1.74 -18.25
C VAL A 122 -2.16 -2.26 -17.96
N ILE A 123 -2.52 -2.36 -16.69
CA ILE A 123 -3.89 -2.65 -16.22
C ILE A 123 -4.37 -1.54 -15.29
N TRP A 124 -5.69 -1.38 -15.17
CA TRP A 124 -6.28 -0.69 -14.03
C TRP A 124 -6.99 -1.70 -13.13
N PHE A 125 -6.92 -1.48 -11.82
CA PHE A 125 -7.58 -2.35 -10.86
C PHE A 125 -8.03 -1.58 -9.62
N LEU A 126 -9.08 -2.08 -8.98
CA LEU A 126 -9.51 -1.63 -7.67
C LEU A 126 -8.73 -2.39 -6.58
N LEU A 127 -8.04 -1.68 -5.70
CA LEU A 127 -7.38 -2.28 -4.54
C LEU A 127 -8.44 -2.75 -3.53
N LEU A 128 -8.39 -4.03 -3.18
CA LEU A 128 -9.31 -4.63 -2.21
C LEU A 128 -8.90 -4.28 -0.77
N PRO A 129 -9.81 -4.43 0.22
CA PRO A 129 -9.47 -4.30 1.63
C PRO A 129 -8.25 -5.14 2.01
N GLN A 130 -7.41 -4.61 2.90
CA GLN A 130 -6.27 -5.36 3.44
C GLN A 130 -6.76 -6.67 4.06
N GLN A 131 -6.20 -7.78 3.58
CA GLN A 131 -6.53 -9.11 4.10
C GLN A 131 -5.79 -9.34 5.42
N ALA A 132 -6.47 -10.04 6.34
CA ALA A 132 -5.90 -10.53 7.58
C ALA A 132 -4.92 -11.69 7.33
#